data_AF-A0A532D2L1-F1
#
_entry.id   AF-A0A532D2L1-F1
#
_cell.length_a   1.000
_cell.length_b   1.000
_cell.length_c   1.000
_cell.angle_alpha   90.00
_cell.angle_beta   90.00
_cell.angle_gamma   90.00
#
_symmetry.space_group_name_H-M   'P 1'
#
loop_
_entity.id
_entity.type
_entity.pdbx_description
1 polymer ?
#
loop_
_entity_poly.entity_id
_entity_poly.type
_entity_poly.pdbx_seq_one_letter_code
_entity_poly.pdbx_strand_id
1 'polypeptide(L)'
;MAGKRPRFTENFSANLSAIEEFLEPHSRTTFRHFLARLFDDAIPTLCRFPQSGRSFLARTIKSTKARVLSKRLSTLLGKQDDLREFVMDQYLVLYLVRRDQVIFLAVKHHRQLSFDLKGFWHEE
;
A
#
# COMPACT_ATOMS: atom_id res chain seq x y z
N MET A 1 1.89 5.46 -24.82
CA MET A 1 1.54 6.06 -23.53
C MET A 1 2.67 5.76 -22.56
N ALA A 2 3.49 6.76 -22.22
CA ALA A 2 4.55 6.56 -21.21
C ALA A 2 3.89 6.28 -19.86
N GLY A 3 4.27 5.19 -19.19
CA GLY A 3 3.76 4.88 -17.85
C GLY A 3 4.16 5.96 -16.85
N LYS A 4 3.35 6.17 -15.81
CA LYS A 4 3.68 7.09 -14.70
C LYS A 4 4.92 6.57 -13.96
N ARG A 5 5.76 7.46 -13.45
CA ARG A 5 6.99 7.06 -12.71
C ARG A 5 6.63 6.47 -11.33
N PRO A 6 7.15 5.30 -10.94
CA PRO A 6 6.97 4.78 -9.59
C PRO A 6 7.82 5.57 -8.59
N ARG A 7 7.26 5.87 -7.42
CA ARG A 7 8.00 6.44 -6.27
C ARG A 7 7.61 5.67 -5.02
N PHE A 8 8.59 5.28 -4.20
CA PHE A 8 8.35 4.54 -2.96
C PHE A 8 8.60 5.47 -1.77
N THR A 9 7.72 5.42 -0.76
CA THR A 9 7.96 6.09 0.52
C THR A 9 8.84 5.22 1.41
N GLU A 10 9.47 5.83 2.40
CA GLU A 10 10.21 5.10 3.43
C GLU A 10 9.32 4.09 4.17
N ASN A 11 8.06 4.47 4.44
CA ASN A 11 7.07 3.57 5.02
C ASN A 11 6.81 2.33 4.15
N PHE A 12 6.78 2.48 2.83
CA PHE A 12 6.63 1.32 1.93
C PHE A 12 7.81 0.35 2.08
N SER A 13 9.05 0.88 2.14
CA SER A 13 10.24 0.07 2.36
C SER A 13 10.25 -0.59 3.73
N ALA A 14 9.90 0.15 4.79
CA ALA A 14 9.81 -0.39 6.16
C ALA A 14 8.78 -1.52 6.25
N ASN A 15 7.64 -1.38 5.56
CA ASN A 15 6.62 -2.42 5.51
C ASN A 15 7.11 -3.70 4.82
N LEU A 16 7.92 -3.59 3.75
CA LEU A 16 8.52 -4.77 3.12
C LEU A 16 9.44 -5.52 4.09
N SER A 17 10.27 -4.80 4.84
CA SER A 17 11.12 -5.40 5.88
C SER A 17 10.30 -6.08 6.98
N ALA A 18 9.21 -5.43 7.43
CA ALA A 18 8.31 -5.99 8.43
C ALA A 18 7.58 -7.25 7.92
N ILE A 19 7.25 -7.31 6.62
CA ILE A 19 6.70 -8.51 6.00
C ILE A 19 7.76 -9.62 5.93
N GLU A 20 9.01 -9.31 5.57
CA GLU A 20 10.09 -10.30 5.55
C GLU A 20 10.30 -10.93 6.93
N GLU A 21 10.31 -10.10 7.99
CA GLU A 21 10.47 -10.54 9.38
C GLU A 21 9.26 -11.34 9.89
N PHE A 22 8.04 -10.97 9.47
CA PHE A 22 6.82 -11.69 9.82
C PHE A 22 6.73 -13.07 9.16
N LEU A 23 7.30 -13.24 7.97
CA LEU A 23 7.30 -14.51 7.26
C LEU A 23 8.41 -15.41 7.83
N GLU A 24 8.02 -16.53 8.45
CA GLU A 24 8.94 -17.52 9.03
C GLU A 24 10.03 -17.99 8.02
N PRO A 25 11.17 -18.55 8.49
CA PRO A 25 12.30 -18.93 7.63
C PRO A 25 11.94 -19.81 6.42
N HIS A 26 10.95 -20.69 6.57
CA HIS A 26 10.44 -21.56 5.50
C HIS A 26 9.66 -20.80 4.40
N SER A 27 9.31 -19.54 4.64
CA SER A 27 8.56 -18.65 3.75
C SER A 27 9.44 -17.62 3.02
N ARG A 28 10.77 -17.66 3.18
CA ARG A 28 11.69 -16.75 2.45
C ARG A 28 11.55 -16.88 0.93
N THR A 29 11.29 -18.09 0.43
CA THR A 29 11.01 -18.31 -0.99
C THR A 29 9.70 -17.66 -1.41
N THR A 30 8.64 -17.78 -0.61
CA THR A 30 7.35 -17.10 -0.82
C THR A 30 7.52 -15.58 -0.86
N PHE A 31 8.32 -15.02 0.05
CA PHE A 31 8.62 -13.58 0.07
C PHE A 31 9.35 -13.13 -1.20
N ARG A 32 10.36 -13.88 -1.67
CA ARG A 32 11.05 -13.58 -2.94
C ARG A 32 10.10 -13.64 -4.14
N HIS A 33 9.23 -14.63 -4.21
CA HIS A 33 8.22 -14.71 -5.28
C HIS A 33 7.25 -13.53 -5.23
N PHE A 34 6.83 -13.13 -4.02
CA PHE A 34 6.04 -11.93 -3.84
C PHE A 34 6.76 -10.67 -4.35
N LEU A 35 8.04 -10.48 -4.00
CA LEU A 35 8.81 -9.34 -4.48
C LEU A 35 8.92 -9.33 -6.01
N ALA A 36 9.24 -10.48 -6.63
CA ALA A 36 9.29 -10.59 -8.09
C ALA A 36 7.95 -10.19 -8.72
N ARG A 37 6.84 -10.75 -8.26
CA ARG A 37 5.49 -10.40 -8.75
C ARG A 37 5.15 -8.93 -8.53
N LEU A 38 5.55 -8.36 -7.39
CA LEU A 38 5.27 -6.98 -7.05
C LEU A 38 6.01 -6.01 -7.99
N PHE A 39 7.31 -6.23 -8.19
CA PHE A 39 8.17 -5.32 -8.97
C PHE A 39 8.13 -5.59 -10.48
N ASP A 40 7.95 -6.83 -10.90
CA ASP A 40 7.98 -7.20 -12.31
C ASP A 40 6.59 -7.10 -12.97
N ASP A 41 5.50 -7.31 -12.20
CA ASP A 41 4.14 -7.29 -12.76
C ASP A 41 3.28 -6.16 -12.20
N ALA A 42 3.10 -6.10 -10.87
CA ALA A 42 2.11 -5.22 -10.27
C ALA A 42 2.48 -3.74 -10.38
N ILE A 43 3.71 -3.36 -10.02
CA ILE A 43 4.18 -1.97 -10.10
C ILE A 43 4.14 -1.45 -11.55
N PRO A 44 4.69 -2.15 -12.55
CA PRO A 44 4.58 -1.74 -13.96
C PRO A 44 3.13 -1.61 -14.41
N THR A 45 2.27 -2.55 -14.01
CA THR A 45 0.83 -2.52 -14.32
C THR A 45 0.16 -1.30 -13.71
N LEU A 46 0.43 -0.98 -12.44
CA LEU A 46 -0.14 0.19 -11.75
C LEU A 46 0.41 1.51 -12.29
N CYS A 47 1.67 1.54 -12.73
CA CYS A 47 2.24 2.68 -13.42
C CYS A 47 1.59 2.95 -14.78
N ARG A 48 1.20 1.89 -15.50
CA ARG A 48 0.51 1.99 -16.79
C ARG A 48 -0.99 2.24 -16.66
N PHE A 49 -1.62 1.56 -15.70
CA PHE A 49 -3.06 1.59 -15.42
C PHE A 49 -3.30 1.91 -13.94
N PRO A 50 -3.07 3.17 -13.53
CA PRO A 50 -3.18 3.58 -12.13
C PRO A 50 -4.61 3.47 -11.57
N GLN A 51 -5.61 3.43 -12.44
CA GLN A 51 -7.02 3.28 -12.07
C GLN A 51 -7.43 1.84 -11.76
N SER A 52 -6.55 0.85 -11.95
CA SER A 52 -6.87 -0.57 -11.72
C SER A 52 -7.10 -0.91 -10.25
N GLY A 53 -6.54 -0.14 -9.30
CA GLY A 53 -6.86 -0.26 -7.88
C GLY A 53 -8.16 0.43 -7.50
N ARG A 54 -8.74 0.01 -6.38
CA ARG A 54 -10.01 0.54 -5.84
C ARG A 54 -9.76 1.89 -5.18
N SER A 55 -10.71 2.82 -5.30
CA SER A 55 -10.62 4.11 -4.60
C SER A 55 -10.79 3.90 -3.09
N PHE A 56 -9.78 4.30 -2.32
CA PHE A 56 -9.76 4.07 -0.87
C PHE A 56 -10.82 4.91 -0.16
N LEU A 57 -11.03 6.15 -0.62
CA LEU A 57 -11.98 7.09 -0.02
C LEU A 57 -13.45 6.80 -0.39
N ALA A 58 -13.69 6.00 -1.43
CA ALA A 58 -15.05 5.63 -1.84
C ALA A 58 -15.70 4.59 -0.91
N ARG A 59 -14.93 3.99 0.01
CA ARG A 59 -15.43 2.96 0.92
C ARG A 59 -16.39 3.54 1.95
N THR A 60 -17.55 2.92 2.14
CA THR A 60 -18.53 3.34 3.14
C THR A 60 -17.98 3.14 4.56
N ILE A 61 -17.66 4.24 5.23
CA ILE A 61 -17.14 4.20 6.61
C ILE A 61 -18.30 4.26 7.61
N LYS A 62 -18.52 3.13 8.28
CA LYS A 62 -19.56 2.98 9.33
C LYS A 62 -19.12 3.47 10.70
N SER A 63 -17.82 3.61 10.96
CA SER A 63 -17.28 4.07 12.25
C SER A 63 -17.07 5.59 12.27
N THR A 64 -17.52 6.25 13.34
CA THR A 64 -17.32 7.70 13.56
C THR A 64 -15.85 8.07 13.62
N LYS A 65 -15.02 7.28 14.32
CA LYS A 65 -13.56 7.51 14.41
C LYS A 65 -12.90 7.42 13.04
N ALA A 66 -13.24 6.39 12.27
CA ALA A 66 -12.71 6.22 10.92
C ALA A 66 -13.18 7.33 9.97
N ARG A 67 -14.38 7.88 10.16
CA ARG A 67 -14.89 9.01 9.36
C ARG A 67 -14.09 10.28 9.62
N VAL A 68 -13.76 10.58 10.88
CA VAL A 68 -12.90 11.71 11.24
C VAL A 68 -11.51 11.56 10.63
N LEU A 69 -10.90 10.37 10.75
CA LEU A 69 -9.59 10.08 10.16
C LEU A 69 -9.61 10.20 8.63
N SER A 70 -10.65 9.68 7.97
CA SER A 70 -10.80 9.80 6.52
C SER A 70 -11.00 11.25 6.08
N LYS A 71 -11.72 12.07 6.85
CA LYS A 71 -11.87 13.50 6.56
C LYS A 71 -10.53 14.23 6.70
N ARG A 72 -9.76 13.96 7.75
CA ARG A 72 -8.40 14.48 7.91
C ARG A 72 -7.48 14.04 6.78
N LEU A 73 -7.56 12.77 6.37
CA LEU A 73 -6.81 12.26 5.22
C LEU A 73 -7.17 12.99 3.93
N SER A 74 -8.46 13.23 3.68
CA SER A 74 -8.91 13.98 2.50
C SER A 74 -8.41 15.43 2.47
N THR A 75 -8.15 16.05 3.63
CA THR A 75 -7.55 17.40 3.68
C THR A 75 -6.05 17.42 3.38
N LEU A 76 -5.35 16.29 3.55
CA LEU A 76 -3.93 16.14 3.21
C LEU A 76 -3.72 15.81 1.73
N LEU A 77 -4.77 15.34 1.06
CA LEU A 77 -4.79 15.03 -0.36
C LEU A 77 -5.19 16.28 -1.15
N GLY A 78 -4.39 16.66 -2.13
CA GLY A 78 -4.70 17.69 -3.11
C GLY A 78 -5.84 17.28 -4.05
N LYS A 79 -6.44 18.26 -4.73
CA LYS A 79 -7.63 18.06 -5.59
C LYS A 79 -7.45 17.10 -6.78
N GLN A 80 -6.22 16.72 -7.10
CA GLN A 80 -5.88 15.85 -8.24
C GLN A 80 -5.29 14.53 -7.78
N ASP A 81 -5.31 14.31 -6.47
CA ASP A 81 -4.68 13.19 -5.81
C ASP A 81 -5.69 12.09 -5.62
N ASP A 82 -5.36 10.90 -6.09
CA ASP A 82 -6.27 9.77 -6.01
C ASP A 82 -5.62 8.64 -5.22
N LEU A 83 -6.10 8.47 -3.99
CA LEU A 83 -5.64 7.44 -3.07
C LEU A 83 -6.37 6.13 -3.37
N ARG A 84 -5.59 5.10 -3.69
CA ARG A 84 -6.09 3.82 -4.14
C ARG A 84 -5.45 2.65 -3.42
N GLU A 85 -6.20 1.57 -3.32
CA GLU A 85 -5.75 0.28 -2.81
C GLU A 85 -5.76 -0.77 -3.92
N PHE A 86 -4.69 -1.55 -4.02
CA PHE A 86 -4.58 -2.68 -4.93
C PHE A 86 -4.34 -3.95 -4.11
N VAL A 87 -5.14 -4.98 -4.38
CA VAL A 87 -5.00 -6.29 -3.73
C VAL A 87 -4.35 -7.23 -4.72
N MET A 88 -3.20 -7.79 -4.33
CA MET A 88 -2.43 -8.76 -5.10
C MET A 88 -2.23 -10.00 -4.25
N ASP A 89 -2.89 -11.10 -4.63
CA ASP A 89 -2.86 -12.37 -3.90
C ASP A 89 -3.20 -12.17 -2.41
N GLN A 90 -2.16 -12.22 -1.58
CA GLN A 90 -2.21 -12.17 -0.12
C GLN A 90 -1.74 -10.81 0.44
N TYR A 91 -1.55 -9.82 -0.43
CA TYR A 91 -0.97 -8.52 -0.11
C TYR A 91 -1.89 -7.38 -0.56
N LEU A 92 -1.87 -6.31 0.23
CA LEU A 92 -2.56 -5.06 -0.05
C LEU A 92 -1.51 -3.96 -0.22
N VAL A 93 -1.59 -3.25 -1.33
CA VAL A 93 -0.73 -2.10 -1.65
C VAL A 93 -1.58 -0.84 -1.65
N LEU A 94 -1.20 0.13 -0.81
CA LEU A 94 -1.77 1.46 -0.79
C LEU A 94 -0.86 2.38 -1.61
N TYR A 95 -1.45 3.04 -2.61
CA TYR A 95 -0.72 3.91 -3.51
C TYR A 95 -1.54 5.15 -3.85
N LEU A 96 -0.82 6.19 -4.25
CA LEU A 96 -1.34 7.51 -4.50
C LEU A 96 -1.00 7.92 -5.93
N VAL A 97 -2.04 8.16 -6.71
CA VAL A 97 -1.90 8.57 -8.10
C VAL A 97 -1.80 10.09 -8.16
N ARG A 98 -0.73 10.57 -8.78
CA ARG A 98 -0.50 11.98 -9.16
C ARG A 98 -0.48 12.09 -10.67
N ARG A 99 -0.40 13.32 -11.21
CA ARG A 99 -0.38 13.57 -12.66
C ARG A 99 0.71 12.79 -13.39
N ASP A 100 1.94 12.76 -12.88
CA ASP A 100 3.07 12.14 -13.60
C ASP A 100 3.71 10.95 -12.88
N GLN A 101 3.24 10.62 -11.68
CA GLN A 101 3.82 9.59 -10.83
C GLN A 101 2.79 8.79 -10.06
N VAL A 102 3.16 7.57 -9.69
CA VAL A 102 2.45 6.71 -8.75
C VAL A 102 3.31 6.56 -7.51
N ILE A 103 2.82 7.04 -6.37
CA ILE A 103 3.54 7.00 -5.10
C ILE A 103 3.01 5.81 -4.29
N PHE A 104 3.83 4.80 -4.09
CA PHE A 104 3.53 3.67 -3.24
C PHE A 104 3.77 4.06 -1.78
N LEU A 105 2.69 4.07 -0.99
CA LEU A 105 2.69 4.59 0.38
C LEU A 105 2.92 3.49 1.42
N ALA A 106 2.29 2.33 1.23
CA ALA A 106 2.34 1.23 2.16
C ALA A 106 2.05 -0.09 1.45
N VAL A 107 2.61 -1.18 1.95
CA VAL A 107 2.25 -2.55 1.57
C VAL A 107 2.00 -3.36 2.84
N LYS A 108 1.12 -4.34 2.78
CA LYS A 108 0.80 -5.18 3.94
C LYS A 108 0.41 -6.57 3.51
N HIS A 109 0.79 -7.57 4.29
CA HIS A 109 0.29 -8.93 4.14
C HIS A 109 -1.05 -9.10 4.87
N HIS A 110 -2.03 -9.79 4.29
CA HIS A 110 -3.37 -9.95 4.86
C HIS A 110 -3.38 -10.63 6.25
N ARG A 111 -2.40 -11.48 6.57
CA ARG A 111 -2.25 -12.11 7.90
C ARG A 111 -1.65 -11.18 8.95
N GLN A 112 -1.10 -10.03 8.58
CA GLN A 112 -0.63 -9.05 9.56
C GLN A 112 -1.86 -8.35 10.15
N LEU A 113 -1.96 -8.29 11.48
CA LEU A 113 -3.11 -7.66 12.15
C LEU A 113 -3.11 -6.13 11.96
N SER A 114 -1.95 -5.49 11.82
CA SER A 114 -1.79 -4.04 11.61
C SER A 114 -0.73 -3.70 10.56
N PHE A 115 -0.74 -2.46 10.05
CA PHE A 115 0.34 -1.92 9.20
C PHE A 115 1.59 -1.55 10.01
N ASP A 116 1.42 -1.30 11.30
CA ASP A 116 2.49 -0.93 12.22
C ASP A 116 2.44 -1.81 13.48
N LEU A 117 2.75 -3.10 13.31
CA LEU A 117 2.70 -4.04 14.44
C LEU A 117 3.74 -3.69 15.52
N LYS A 118 4.88 -3.08 15.15
CA LYS A 118 5.90 -2.67 16.12
C LYS A 118 5.49 -1.39 16.85
N GLY A 119 4.94 -0.39 16.18
CA GLY A 119 4.55 0.88 16.80
C GLY A 119 3.26 0.81 17.63
N PHE A 120 2.37 -0.16 17.42
CA PHE A 120 1.22 -0.39 18.30
C PHE A 120 1.52 -1.26 19.52
N TRP A 121 2.62 -2.01 19.53
CA TRP A 121 2.96 -2.96 20.61
C TRP A 121 4.27 -2.63 21.33
N HIS A 122 4.93 -1.50 21.01
CA HIS A 122 5.93 -0.89 21.87
C HIS A 122 5.23 -0.12 23.01
N GLU A 123 4.66 -0.87 23.95
CA GLU A 123 4.46 -0.43 25.33
C GLU A 123 5.26 -1.38 26.22
N GLU A 124 6.54 -1.09 26.41
CA GLU A 124 7.31 -1.44 27.61
C GLU A 124 8.14 -0.22 28.04
#